data_AF-A0A1Q3D8X5-F1
#
_entry.id   AF-A0A1Q3D8X5-F1
#
_cell.length_a   1.000
_cell.length_b   1.000
_cell.length_c   1.000
_cell.angle_alpha   90.00
_cell.angle_beta   90.00
_cell.angle_gamma   90.00
#
_symmetry.space_group_name_H-M   'P 1'
#
loop_
_entity.id
_entity.type
_entity.pdbx_description
1 polymer ?
#
loop_
_entity_poly.entity_id
_entity_poly.type
_entity_poly.pdbx_seq_one_letter_code
_entity_poly.pdbx_strand_id
1 'polypeptide(L)'
;MCAYTVSSDTLFALIVLILFIVYFKVTFSVNNNMVTIEVLNGSNFKKWKEDIEFAMEMAEVDLSLVTDKPRDLTVTSIDDEKLVHAFWMKSNCICLLSMRRSILDHLKGGLPTDCTAKELMTAISERYRVSSNADIGSLMQVLFNMKYDGNGGVRDYVIRIVDYQTKLKALKVDLPDTCIVHQALNTLPPEFSIIKTKYNSQDEPWSINDLISRVVAEDEKLKKKKCQVALYVAGSNSHKGKKSKTYINKVAHGTTKCNTRVFRKV
;
A
#
# COMPACT_ATOMS: atom_id res chain seq x y z
N MET A 1 1.23 15.41 -31.04
CA MET A 1 1.87 15.45 -29.71
C MET A 1 0.96 16.29 -28.80
N CYS A 2 0.29 15.68 -27.83
CA CYS A 2 -0.46 16.44 -26.83
C CYS A 2 0.51 16.94 -25.76
N ALA A 3 0.70 18.25 -25.67
CA ALA A 3 1.44 18.87 -24.58
C ALA A 3 0.54 18.86 -23.33
N TYR A 4 0.92 18.11 -22.32
CA TYR A 4 0.28 18.17 -21.00
C TYR A 4 0.83 19.39 -20.26
N THR A 5 0.01 20.43 -20.11
CA THR A 5 0.32 21.59 -19.26
C THR A 5 -0.19 21.30 -17.85
N VAL A 6 0.73 21.04 -16.91
CA VAL A 6 0.42 20.92 -15.48
C VAL A 6 -0.02 22.31 -14.98
N SER A 7 -1.17 22.40 -14.31
CA SER A 7 -1.70 23.65 -13.76
C SER A 7 -0.76 24.19 -12.66
N SER A 8 -0.68 25.52 -12.52
CA SER A 8 0.07 26.19 -11.45
C SER A 8 -0.37 25.68 -10.06
N ASP A 9 -1.66 25.41 -9.87
CA ASP A 9 -2.19 24.91 -8.59
C ASP A 9 -1.70 23.49 -8.28
N THR A 10 -1.64 22.63 -9.31
CA THR A 10 -1.09 21.28 -9.16
C THR A 10 0.41 21.30 -8.89
N LEU A 11 1.16 22.24 -9.47
CA LEU A 11 2.58 22.42 -9.18
C LEU A 11 2.80 22.92 -7.75
N PHE A 12 2.02 23.89 -7.30
CA PHE A 12 2.07 24.42 -5.94
C PHE A 12 1.74 23.33 -4.91
N ALA A 13 0.68 22.56 -5.14
CA ALA A 13 0.31 21.44 -4.27
C ALA A 13 1.42 20.38 -4.19
N LEU A 14 2.08 20.05 -5.32
CA LEU A 14 3.22 19.13 -5.34
C LEU A 14 4.42 19.68 -4.57
N ILE A 15 4.74 20.97 -4.70
CA ILE A 15 5.84 21.60 -3.96
C ILE A 15 5.55 21.57 -2.45
N VAL A 16 4.35 21.95 -2.03
CA VAL A 16 3.94 21.90 -0.63
C VAL A 16 4.00 20.47 -0.09
N LEU A 17 3.55 19.49 -0.88
CA LEU A 17 3.63 18.08 -0.51
C LEU A 17 5.09 17.59 -0.38
N ILE A 18 5.97 17.97 -1.30
CA ILE A 18 7.40 17.63 -1.24
C ILE A 18 8.04 18.27 0.00
N LEU A 19 7.79 19.56 0.25
CA LEU A 19 8.28 20.26 1.43
C LEU A 19 7.76 19.62 2.72
N PHE A 20 6.49 19.21 2.75
CA PHE A 20 5.91 18.48 3.87
C PHE A 20 6.62 17.13 4.06
N ILE A 21 6.80 16.32 3.01
CA ILE A 21 7.49 15.03 3.09
C ILE A 21 8.93 15.19 3.56
N VAL A 22 9.66 16.20 3.07
CA VAL A 22 11.04 16.49 3.45
C VAL A 22 11.13 16.99 4.90
N TYR A 23 10.18 17.81 5.33
CA TYR A 23 10.15 18.34 6.70
C TYR A 23 9.87 17.27 7.76
N PHE A 24 9.05 16.28 7.42
CA PHE A 24 8.65 15.20 8.34
C PHE A 24 9.51 13.94 8.22
N LYS A 25 10.67 13.99 7.57
CA LYS A 25 11.62 12.88 7.53
C LYS A 25 12.99 13.32 8.01
N VAL A 26 13.66 12.43 8.74
CA VAL A 26 15.06 12.59 9.10
C VAL A 26 15.87 11.51 8.42
N THR A 27 16.97 11.91 7.78
CA THR A 27 17.94 11.01 7.18
C THR A 27 19.26 11.12 7.93
N PHE A 28 19.83 9.98 8.31
CA PHE A 28 21.14 9.88 8.95
C PHE A 28 21.83 8.59 8.53
N SER A 29 23.13 8.47 8.82
CA SER A 29 23.93 7.28 8.50
C SER A 29 24.38 6.59 9.78
N VAL A 30 24.23 5.27 9.85
CA VAL A 30 24.70 4.43 10.96
C VAL A 30 25.46 3.25 10.37
N ASN A 31 26.73 3.09 10.73
CA ASN A 31 27.60 2.01 10.21
C ASN A 31 27.52 1.87 8.67
N ASN A 32 27.58 3.01 7.96
CA ASN A 32 27.46 3.11 6.49
C ASN A 32 26.08 2.78 5.90
N ASN A 33 25.08 2.49 6.72
CA ASN A 33 23.70 2.33 6.29
C ASN A 33 22.97 3.68 6.32
N MET A 34 22.40 4.09 5.19
CA MET A 34 21.57 5.29 5.11
C MET A 34 20.15 4.96 5.59
N VAL A 35 19.74 5.64 6.65
CA VAL A 35 18.46 5.42 7.33
C VAL A 35 17.60 6.67 7.12
N THR A 36 16.35 6.49 6.69
CA THR A 36 15.36 7.57 6.59
C THR A 36 14.11 7.19 7.37
N ILE A 37 13.79 7.98 8.40
CA ILE A 37 12.69 7.70 9.33
C ILE A 37 11.75 8.89 9.34
N GLU A 38 10.44 8.64 9.38
CA GLU A 38 9.44 9.69 9.58
C GLU A 38 9.52 10.24 11.00
N VAL A 39 9.57 11.56 11.16
CA VAL A 39 9.67 12.19 12.47
C VAL A 39 8.42 11.87 13.30
N LEU A 40 8.60 11.46 14.56
CA LEU A 40 7.52 11.21 15.50
C LEU A 40 6.73 12.50 15.72
N ASN A 41 5.45 12.48 15.33
CA ASN A 41 4.53 13.62 15.39
C ASN A 41 3.32 13.39 16.32
N GLY A 42 3.36 12.30 17.09
CA GLY A 42 2.33 11.90 18.05
C GLY A 42 1.23 11.00 17.49
N SER A 43 1.00 11.00 16.18
CA SER A 43 0.02 10.10 15.53
C SER A 43 0.65 8.86 14.88
N ASN A 44 1.96 8.89 14.60
CA ASN A 44 2.67 7.87 13.86
C ASN A 44 3.56 6.96 14.72
N PHE A 45 3.36 6.91 16.04
CA PHE A 45 4.24 6.21 16.98
C PHE A 45 4.54 4.76 16.56
N LYS A 46 3.52 3.98 16.20
CA LYS A 46 3.69 2.58 15.81
C LYS A 46 4.69 2.42 14.66
N LYS A 47 4.48 3.17 13.57
CA LYS A 47 5.35 3.15 12.40
C LYS A 47 6.75 3.68 12.73
N TRP A 48 6.84 4.79 13.45
CA TRP A 48 8.12 5.36 13.88
C TRP A 48 8.96 4.36 14.69
N LYS A 49 8.32 3.62 15.60
CA LYS A 49 8.98 2.58 16.40
C LYS A 49 9.49 1.45 15.52
N GLU A 50 8.63 0.91 14.65
CA GLU A 50 8.99 -0.15 13.70
C GLU A 50 10.19 0.27 12.81
N ASP A 51 10.17 1.50 12.29
CA ASP A 51 11.25 2.05 11.46
C ASP A 51 12.56 2.21 12.24
N ILE A 52 12.50 2.63 13.51
CA ILE A 52 13.68 2.75 14.39
C ILE A 52 14.28 1.38 14.69
N GLU A 53 13.46 0.41 15.13
CA GLU A 53 13.91 -0.94 15.48
C GLU A 53 14.56 -1.61 14.27
N PHE A 54 13.90 -1.58 13.11
CA PHE A 54 14.44 -2.11 11.87
C PHE A 54 15.76 -1.44 11.47
N ALA A 55 15.86 -0.10 11.57
CA ALA A 55 17.06 0.61 11.20
C ALA A 55 18.25 0.31 12.11
N MET A 56 18.03 0.14 13.42
CA MET A 56 19.09 -0.20 14.36
C MET A 56 19.57 -1.64 14.17
N GLU A 57 18.66 -2.57 13.89
CA GLU A 57 18.99 -3.98 13.60
C GLU A 57 19.79 -4.09 12.29
N MET A 58 19.31 -3.44 11.22
CA MET A 58 20.03 -3.39 9.93
C MET A 58 21.42 -2.79 10.03
N ALA A 59 21.66 -1.91 11.00
CA ALA A 59 22.96 -1.30 11.24
C ALA A 59 23.80 -2.02 12.31
N GLU A 60 23.35 -3.16 12.85
CA GLU A 60 24.04 -3.93 13.90
C GLU A 60 24.33 -3.10 15.17
N VAL A 61 23.38 -2.27 15.58
CA VAL A 61 23.47 -1.41 16.77
C VAL A 61 22.25 -1.48 17.67
N ASP A 62 21.42 -2.50 17.54
CA ASP A 62 20.18 -2.70 18.30
C ASP A 62 20.40 -3.33 19.69
N LEU A 63 21.60 -3.81 20.00
CA LEU A 63 21.91 -4.54 21.24
C LEU A 63 21.35 -3.87 22.52
N SER A 64 21.48 -2.56 22.65
CA SER A 64 20.99 -1.78 23.80
C SER A 64 19.47 -1.59 23.86
N LEU A 65 18.75 -1.88 22.77
CA LEU A 65 17.27 -1.91 22.73
C LEU A 65 16.74 -3.26 23.23
N VAL A 66 17.47 -4.35 22.96
CA VAL A 66 17.01 -5.72 23.23
C VAL A 66 17.56 -6.32 24.53
N THR A 67 18.76 -5.89 24.96
CA THR A 67 19.41 -6.38 26.19
C THR A 67 19.43 -5.33 27.29
N ASP A 68 19.48 -5.78 28.55
CA ASP A 68 19.68 -4.90 29.69
C ASP A 68 21.12 -4.38 29.73
N LYS A 69 21.33 -3.24 30.42
CA LYS A 69 22.67 -2.66 30.59
C LYS A 69 23.61 -3.70 31.23
N PRO A 70 24.78 -3.99 30.62
CA PRO A 70 25.76 -4.86 31.23
C PRO A 70 26.25 -4.25 32.55
N ARG A 71 26.74 -5.12 33.44
CA ARG A 71 27.34 -4.67 34.71
C ARG A 71 28.52 -3.76 34.42
N ASP A 72 28.73 -2.79 35.31
CA ASP A 72 29.89 -1.92 35.21
C ASP A 72 31.17 -2.75 35.32
N LEU A 73 32.17 -2.39 34.51
CA LEU A 73 33.44 -3.11 34.45
C LEU A 73 34.21 -3.02 35.77
N THR A 74 34.88 -4.11 36.13
CA THR A 74 35.74 -4.19 37.31
C THR A 74 37.20 -4.39 36.90
N VAL A 75 38.15 -4.24 37.83
CA VAL A 75 39.58 -4.47 37.58
C VAL A 75 39.85 -5.92 37.12
N THR A 76 38.97 -6.85 37.49
CA THR A 76 39.05 -8.27 37.13
C THR A 76 38.30 -8.64 35.85
N SER A 77 37.65 -7.68 35.18
CA SER A 77 36.89 -7.97 33.96
C SER A 77 37.81 -8.46 32.85
N ILE A 78 37.42 -9.58 32.24
CA ILE A 78 38.13 -10.18 31.11
C ILE A 78 37.89 -9.37 29.84
N ASP A 79 38.74 -9.55 28.84
CA ASP A 79 38.69 -8.72 27.64
C ASP A 79 37.38 -8.88 26.85
N ASP A 80 36.78 -10.07 26.84
CA ASP A 80 35.46 -10.29 26.23
C ASP A 80 34.35 -9.47 26.91
N GLU A 81 34.37 -9.35 28.24
CA GLU A 81 33.41 -8.52 28.99
C GLU A 81 33.57 -7.03 28.64
N LYS A 82 34.83 -6.57 28.52
CA LYS A 82 35.14 -5.19 28.12
C LYS A 82 34.65 -4.91 26.70
N LEU A 83 34.82 -5.87 25.78
CA LEU A 83 34.34 -5.76 24.41
C LEU A 83 32.81 -5.66 24.37
N VAL A 84 32.09 -6.59 25.03
CA VAL A 84 30.62 -6.56 25.11
C VAL A 84 30.13 -5.24 25.69
N HIS A 85 30.75 -4.77 26.78
CA HIS A 85 30.41 -3.49 27.39
C HIS A 85 30.62 -2.32 26.42
N ALA A 86 31.75 -2.26 25.70
CA ALA A 86 32.03 -1.22 24.72
C ALA A 86 31.03 -1.23 23.54
N PHE A 87 30.72 -2.41 23.00
CA PHE A 87 29.72 -2.59 21.95
C PHE A 87 28.33 -2.12 22.42
N TRP A 88 27.92 -2.52 23.62
CA TRP A 88 26.65 -2.11 24.21
C TRP A 88 26.58 -0.59 24.41
N MET A 89 27.63 0.03 24.95
CA MET A 89 27.66 1.49 25.15
C MET A 89 27.60 2.26 23.83
N LYS A 90 28.27 1.76 22.78
CA LYS A 90 28.18 2.33 21.43
C LYS A 90 26.75 2.22 20.88
N SER A 91 26.15 1.03 20.96
CA SER A 91 24.76 0.80 20.58
C SER A 91 23.81 1.75 21.31
N ASN A 92 23.95 1.89 22.63
CA ASN A 92 23.12 2.76 23.46
C ASN A 92 23.20 4.23 23.04
N CYS A 93 24.42 4.73 22.80
CA CYS A 93 24.63 6.10 22.33
C CYS A 93 23.96 6.35 20.97
N ILE A 94 24.16 5.45 20.00
CA ILE A 94 23.61 5.58 18.65
C ILE A 94 22.08 5.54 18.67
N CYS A 95 21.49 4.59 19.41
CA CYS A 95 20.04 4.47 19.54
C CYS A 95 19.41 5.72 20.18
N LEU A 96 20.00 6.23 21.26
CA LEU A 96 19.53 7.46 21.92
C LEU A 96 19.55 8.67 20.99
N LEU A 97 20.65 8.87 20.26
CA LEU A 97 20.78 9.98 19.31
C LEU A 97 19.76 9.84 18.17
N SER A 98 19.61 8.64 17.62
CA SER A 98 18.69 8.35 16.51
C SER A 98 17.23 8.60 16.91
N MET A 99 16.81 8.11 18.08
CA MET A 99 15.47 8.38 18.61
C MET A 99 15.27 9.86 18.87
N ARG A 100 16.16 10.53 19.63
CA ARG A 100 15.99 11.96 19.96
C ARG A 100 15.98 12.86 18.73
N ARG A 101 16.76 12.52 17.70
CA ARG A 101 16.81 13.31 16.46
C ARG A 101 15.54 13.14 15.63
N SER A 102 14.86 11.99 15.75
CA SER A 102 13.64 11.66 14.99
C SER A 102 12.34 12.00 15.73
N ILE A 103 12.38 12.82 16.78
CA ILE A 103 11.19 13.27 17.53
C ILE A 103 11.02 14.78 17.38
N LEU A 104 9.79 15.26 17.15
CA LEU A 104 9.50 16.70 17.12
C LEU A 104 9.87 17.38 18.45
N ASP A 105 10.45 18.58 18.39
CA ASP A 105 11.01 19.24 19.57
C ASP A 105 10.01 19.44 20.71
N HIS A 106 8.76 19.82 20.39
CA HIS A 106 7.72 19.99 21.40
C HIS A 106 7.31 18.68 22.09
N LEU A 107 7.59 17.53 21.47
CA LEU A 107 7.31 16.20 22.05
C LEU A 107 8.47 15.68 22.92
N LYS A 108 9.63 16.36 22.93
CA LYS A 108 10.77 16.01 23.79
C LYS A 108 10.57 16.47 25.23
N GLY A 109 9.74 17.49 25.45
CA GLY A 109 9.38 17.97 26.79
C GLY A 109 8.80 16.83 27.62
N GLY A 110 9.55 16.36 28.62
CA GLY A 110 9.15 15.28 29.51
C GLY A 110 9.60 13.87 29.10
N LEU A 111 10.45 13.72 28.09
CA LEU A 111 11.21 12.47 27.92
C LEU A 111 12.42 12.46 28.87
N PRO A 112 12.83 11.30 29.40
CA PRO A 112 13.99 11.21 30.28
C PRO A 112 15.29 11.60 29.56
N THR A 113 16.13 12.38 30.24
CA THR A 113 17.43 12.85 29.73
C THR A 113 18.57 11.88 30.03
N ASP A 114 18.56 11.29 31.23
CA ASP A 114 19.60 10.39 31.73
C ASP A 114 19.04 8.98 31.84
N CYS A 115 18.96 8.31 30.70
CA CYS A 115 18.39 6.96 30.58
C CYS A 115 19.13 6.18 29.48
N THR A 116 18.92 4.87 29.48
CA THR A 116 19.32 3.97 28.41
C THR A 116 18.38 4.09 27.20
N ALA A 117 18.81 3.59 26.04
CA ALA A 117 17.99 3.53 24.84
C ALA A 117 16.70 2.74 25.07
N LYS A 118 16.80 1.59 25.76
CA LYS A 118 15.65 0.76 26.13
C LYS A 118 14.65 1.50 27.02
N GLU A 119 15.13 2.22 28.03
CA GLU A 119 14.28 3.03 28.90
C GLU A 119 13.61 4.19 28.15
N LEU A 120 14.35 4.88 27.27
CA LEU A 120 13.77 5.93 26.42
C LEU A 120 12.67 5.38 25.52
N MET A 121 12.92 4.26 24.81
CA MET A 121 11.92 3.62 23.96
C MET A 121 10.68 3.20 24.76
N THR A 122 10.88 2.70 25.98
CA THR A 122 9.78 2.34 26.89
C THR A 122 8.95 3.56 27.29
N ALA A 123 9.60 4.64 27.73
CA ALA A 123 8.91 5.88 28.11
C ALA A 123 8.11 6.50 26.95
N ILE A 124 8.66 6.46 25.73
CA ILE A 124 7.95 6.89 24.51
C ILE A 124 6.76 5.95 24.25
N SER A 125 6.97 4.64 24.34
CA SER A 125 5.90 3.64 24.15
C SER A 125 4.73 3.82 25.11
N GLU A 126 5.02 4.14 26.38
CA GLU A 126 4.00 4.42 27.39
C GLU A 126 3.25 5.73 27.09
N ARG A 127 3.97 6.79 26.72
CA ARG A 127 3.39 8.10 26.37
C ARG A 127 2.43 8.01 25.19
N TYR A 128 2.77 7.22 24.17
CA TYR A 128 1.95 7.04 22.96
C TYR A 128 1.17 5.74 22.95
N ARG A 129 0.97 5.13 24.13
CA ARG A 129 0.15 3.94 24.24
C ARG A 129 -1.28 4.29 23.88
N VAL A 130 -1.67 3.98 22.64
CA VAL A 130 -3.08 4.00 22.26
C VAL A 130 -3.77 2.93 23.11
N SER A 131 -4.88 3.30 23.74
CA SER A 131 -5.63 2.32 24.52
C SER A 131 -6.12 1.21 23.58
N SER A 132 -5.98 -0.05 24.00
CA SER A 132 -6.50 -1.21 23.27
C SER A 132 -7.95 -1.00 22.80
N ASN A 133 -8.77 -0.30 23.61
CA ASN A 133 -10.16 0.00 23.28
C ASN A 133 -10.33 0.97 22.09
N ALA A 134 -9.46 1.97 21.97
CA ALA A 134 -9.48 2.90 20.83
C ALA A 134 -9.03 2.19 19.53
N ASP A 135 -8.03 1.31 19.63
CA ASP A 135 -7.60 0.48 18.50
C ASP A 135 -8.68 -0.51 18.08
N ILE A 136 -9.34 -1.18 19.03
CA ILE A 136 -10.50 -2.04 18.77
C ILE A 136 -11.61 -1.25 18.06
N GLY A 137 -11.97 -0.07 18.58
CA GLY A 137 -13.00 0.78 18.00
C GLY A 137 -12.68 1.20 16.56
N SER A 138 -11.44 1.62 16.31
CA SER A 138 -10.95 2.01 14.98
C SER A 138 -10.96 0.82 14.00
N LEU A 139 -10.43 -0.34 14.41
CA LEU A 139 -10.39 -1.55 13.58
C LEU A 139 -11.81 -2.04 13.25
N MET A 140 -12.72 -2.06 14.24
CA MET A 140 -14.12 -2.39 14.01
C MET A 140 -14.78 -1.42 13.03
N GLN A 141 -14.56 -0.12 13.20
CA GLN A 141 -15.10 0.90 12.31
C GLN A 141 -14.62 0.70 10.87
N VAL A 142 -13.33 0.43 10.66
CA VAL A 142 -12.79 0.18 9.31
C VAL A 142 -13.36 -1.11 8.74
N LEU A 143 -13.34 -2.21 9.50
CA LEU A 143 -13.86 -3.52 9.08
C LEU A 143 -15.33 -3.44 8.62
N PHE A 144 -16.17 -2.74 9.38
CA PHE A 144 -17.61 -2.69 9.09
C PHE A 144 -18.00 -1.65 8.03
N ASN A 145 -17.16 -0.64 7.77
CA ASN A 145 -17.46 0.42 6.79
C ASN A 145 -16.68 0.30 5.47
N MET A 146 -15.64 -0.53 5.40
CA MET A 146 -14.88 -0.71 4.16
C MET A 146 -15.76 -1.29 3.04
N LYS A 147 -15.50 -0.89 1.80
CA LYS A 147 -16.15 -1.40 0.59
C LYS A 147 -15.09 -1.69 -0.46
N TYR A 148 -15.35 -2.67 -1.31
CA TYR A 148 -14.46 -2.90 -2.45
C TYR A 148 -14.71 -1.81 -3.50
N ASP A 149 -13.66 -1.08 -3.83
CA ASP A 149 -13.66 0.05 -4.77
C ASP A 149 -13.36 -0.38 -6.22
N GLY A 150 -13.14 -1.68 -6.45
CA GLY A 150 -12.75 -2.21 -7.75
C GLY A 150 -11.25 -2.07 -8.06
N ASN A 151 -10.46 -1.50 -7.15
CA ASN A 151 -9.02 -1.37 -7.31
C ASN A 151 -8.27 -2.56 -6.67
N GLY A 152 -7.27 -3.08 -7.38
CA GLY A 152 -6.56 -4.30 -7.01
C GLY A 152 -7.36 -5.58 -7.23
N GLY A 153 -6.88 -6.70 -6.68
CA GLY A 153 -7.56 -7.98 -6.77
C GLY A 153 -8.62 -8.15 -5.67
N VAL A 154 -9.76 -8.74 -6.02
CA VAL A 154 -10.81 -9.07 -5.04
C VAL A 154 -10.31 -10.06 -3.96
N ARG A 155 -9.34 -10.93 -4.32
CA ARG A 155 -8.67 -11.82 -3.37
C ARG A 155 -7.94 -11.03 -2.29
N ASP A 156 -7.16 -10.02 -2.70
CA ASP A 156 -6.40 -9.18 -1.78
C ASP A 156 -7.34 -8.37 -0.91
N TYR A 157 -8.48 -7.92 -1.45
CA TYR A 157 -9.54 -7.29 -0.66
C TYR A 157 -10.06 -8.21 0.45
N VAL A 158 -10.43 -9.46 0.15
CA VAL A 158 -10.88 -10.42 1.16
C VAL A 158 -9.79 -10.70 2.20
N ILE A 159 -8.53 -10.85 1.77
CA ILE A 159 -7.40 -11.03 2.69
C ILE A 159 -7.24 -9.83 3.63
N ARG A 160 -7.46 -8.59 3.16
CA ARG A 160 -7.46 -7.40 4.02
C ARG A 160 -8.56 -7.45 5.09
N ILE A 161 -9.74 -7.99 4.78
CA ILE A 161 -10.81 -8.18 5.79
C ILE A 161 -10.35 -9.16 6.88
N VAL A 162 -9.73 -10.28 6.49
CA VAL A 162 -9.20 -11.30 7.41
C VAL A 162 -8.03 -10.76 8.25
N ASP A 163 -7.22 -9.86 7.69
CA ASP A 163 -6.17 -9.16 8.44
C ASP A 163 -6.76 -8.31 9.59
N TYR A 164 -7.88 -7.61 9.37
CA TYR A 164 -8.58 -6.90 10.45
C TYR A 164 -9.13 -7.84 11.53
N GLN A 165 -9.68 -9.00 11.16
CA GLN A 165 -10.08 -10.05 12.12
C GLN A 165 -8.89 -10.49 12.98
N THR A 166 -7.75 -10.74 12.35
CA THR A 166 -6.53 -11.20 13.03
C THR A 166 -5.99 -10.13 13.99
N LYS A 167 -5.99 -8.85 13.58
CA LYS A 167 -5.62 -7.72 14.43
C LYS A 167 -6.54 -7.56 15.63
N LEU A 168 -7.86 -7.71 15.44
CA LEU A 168 -8.84 -7.70 16.54
C LEU A 168 -8.62 -8.87 17.51
N LYS A 169 -8.30 -10.06 16.99
CA LYS A 169 -8.00 -11.25 17.80
C LYS A 169 -6.76 -11.04 18.68
N ALA A 170 -5.73 -10.38 18.17
CA ALA A 170 -4.55 -10.01 18.95
C ALA A 170 -4.91 -9.07 20.13
N LEU A 171 -5.94 -8.24 19.98
CA LEU A 171 -6.51 -7.37 21.02
C LEU A 171 -7.60 -8.04 21.87
N LYS A 172 -7.66 -9.39 21.86
CA LYS A 172 -8.62 -10.21 22.62
C LYS A 172 -10.09 -10.05 22.19
N VAL A 173 -10.33 -9.55 20.98
CA VAL A 173 -11.65 -9.54 20.34
C VAL A 173 -11.68 -10.63 19.27
N ASP A 174 -12.26 -11.78 19.60
CA ASP A 174 -12.40 -12.89 18.65
C ASP A 174 -13.71 -12.74 17.86
N LEU A 175 -13.59 -12.45 16.57
CA LEU A 175 -14.72 -12.44 15.65
C LEU A 175 -14.81 -13.81 14.96
N PRO A 176 -16.00 -14.44 14.93
CA PRO A 176 -16.16 -15.73 14.25
C PRO A 176 -16.00 -15.57 12.73
N ASP A 177 -15.50 -16.60 12.07
CA ASP A 177 -15.31 -16.61 10.61
C ASP A 177 -16.61 -16.32 9.86
N THR A 178 -17.76 -16.75 10.40
CA THR A 178 -19.08 -16.43 9.85
C THR A 178 -19.32 -14.92 9.75
N CYS A 179 -18.91 -14.13 10.75
CA CYS A 179 -19.01 -12.67 10.72
C CYS A 179 -18.17 -12.08 9.57
N ILE A 180 -16.95 -12.59 9.39
CA ILE A 180 -16.04 -12.13 8.34
C ILE A 180 -16.56 -12.49 6.95
N VAL A 181 -17.11 -13.69 6.79
CA VAL A 181 -17.74 -14.12 5.54
C VAL A 181 -18.92 -13.23 5.20
N HIS A 182 -19.83 -12.99 6.15
CA HIS A 182 -20.96 -12.08 5.95
C HIS A 182 -20.49 -10.66 5.59
N GLN A 183 -19.48 -10.15 6.29
CA GLN A 183 -18.98 -8.80 6.06
C GLN A 183 -18.33 -8.66 4.68
N ALA A 184 -17.53 -9.63 4.25
CA ALA A 184 -16.97 -9.64 2.90
C ALA A 184 -18.08 -9.66 1.83
N LEU A 185 -19.08 -10.53 1.97
CA LEU A 185 -20.18 -10.61 1.01
C LEU A 185 -21.04 -9.35 0.95
N ASN A 186 -21.21 -8.63 2.07
CA ASN A 186 -21.99 -7.40 2.14
C ASN A 186 -21.26 -6.18 1.58
N THR A 187 -19.94 -6.21 1.53
CA THR A 187 -19.11 -5.07 1.11
C THR A 187 -18.58 -5.23 -0.32
N LEU A 188 -18.82 -6.38 -0.94
CA LEU A 188 -18.57 -6.60 -2.35
C LEU A 188 -19.59 -5.84 -3.23
N PRO A 189 -19.19 -5.43 -4.44
CA PRO A 189 -20.05 -4.69 -5.36
C PRO A 189 -21.20 -5.54 -5.90
N PRO A 190 -22.27 -4.93 -6.43
CA PRO A 190 -23.45 -5.63 -6.94
C PRO A 190 -23.16 -6.69 -8.02
N GLU A 191 -22.07 -6.56 -8.76
CA GLU A 191 -21.62 -7.54 -9.76
C GLU A 191 -21.33 -8.93 -9.14
N PHE A 192 -21.02 -8.99 -7.85
CA PHE A 192 -20.77 -10.21 -7.10
C PHE A 192 -22.03 -10.77 -6.42
N SER A 193 -23.21 -10.20 -6.67
CA SER A 193 -24.49 -10.60 -6.05
C SER A 193 -24.79 -12.10 -6.16
N ILE A 194 -24.36 -12.76 -7.24
CA ILE A 194 -24.50 -14.21 -7.44
C ILE A 194 -23.87 -15.01 -6.28
N ILE A 195 -22.72 -14.58 -5.77
CA ILE A 195 -22.04 -15.26 -4.66
C ILE A 195 -22.84 -15.12 -3.38
N LYS A 196 -23.35 -13.91 -3.10
CA LYS A 196 -24.20 -13.66 -1.94
C LYS A 196 -25.48 -14.50 -1.99
N THR A 197 -26.10 -14.64 -3.16
CA THR A 197 -27.26 -15.52 -3.33
C THR A 197 -26.90 -16.98 -3.07
N LYS A 198 -25.77 -17.47 -3.61
CA LYS A 198 -25.30 -18.85 -3.37
C LYS A 198 -25.04 -19.12 -1.89
N TYR A 199 -24.47 -18.16 -1.18
CA TYR A 199 -24.24 -18.25 0.26
C TYR A 199 -25.56 -18.34 1.02
N ASN A 200 -26.52 -17.44 0.73
CA ASN A 200 -27.83 -17.42 1.41
C ASN A 200 -28.70 -18.65 1.11
N SER A 201 -28.45 -19.38 0.02
CA SER A 201 -29.18 -20.61 -0.33
C SER A 201 -28.54 -21.89 0.24
N GLN A 202 -27.41 -21.77 0.94
CA GLN A 202 -26.72 -22.90 1.57
C GLN A 202 -26.88 -22.78 3.10
N ASP A 203 -27.22 -23.90 3.75
CA ASP A 203 -27.32 -23.95 5.22
C ASP A 203 -25.96 -24.12 5.89
N GLU A 204 -24.94 -24.58 5.16
CA GLU A 204 -23.59 -24.77 5.70
C GLU A 204 -22.78 -23.46 5.73
N PRO A 205 -22.17 -23.11 6.87
CA PRO A 205 -21.31 -21.93 6.96
C PRO A 205 -20.06 -22.12 6.10
N TRP A 206 -19.69 -21.09 5.34
CA TRP A 206 -18.45 -21.10 4.57
C TRP A 206 -17.24 -20.84 5.47
N SER A 207 -16.12 -21.50 5.19
CA SER A 207 -14.83 -21.06 5.68
C SER A 207 -14.32 -19.84 4.90
N ILE A 208 -13.34 -19.15 5.46
CA ILE A 208 -12.64 -18.06 4.76
C ILE A 208 -12.02 -18.55 3.45
N ASN A 209 -11.49 -19.79 3.42
CA ASN A 209 -10.89 -20.37 2.22
C ASN A 209 -11.94 -20.66 1.14
N ASP A 210 -13.14 -21.10 1.53
CA ASP A 210 -14.26 -21.29 0.60
C ASP A 210 -14.69 -19.97 -0.01
N LEU A 211 -14.81 -18.92 0.81
CA LEU A 211 -15.12 -17.57 0.35
C LEU A 211 -14.09 -17.10 -0.68
N ILE A 212 -12.80 -17.16 -0.36
CA ILE A 212 -11.72 -16.72 -1.25
C ILE A 212 -11.81 -17.45 -2.59
N SER A 213 -11.94 -18.78 -2.56
CA SER A 213 -12.00 -19.60 -3.78
C SER A 213 -13.20 -19.24 -4.66
N ARG A 214 -14.36 -19.01 -4.06
CA ARG A 214 -15.61 -18.66 -4.78
C ARG A 214 -15.56 -17.25 -5.35
N VAL A 215 -15.02 -16.29 -4.60
CA VAL A 215 -14.88 -14.90 -5.01
C VAL A 215 -13.89 -14.75 -6.17
N VAL A 216 -12.76 -15.47 -6.13
CA VAL A 216 -11.80 -15.51 -7.24
C VAL A 216 -12.42 -16.12 -8.50
N ALA A 217 -13.12 -17.25 -8.36
CA ALA A 217 -13.76 -17.90 -9.50
C ALA A 217 -14.84 -17.03 -10.16
N GLU A 218 -15.57 -16.21 -9.39
CA GLU A 218 -16.57 -15.30 -9.96
C GLU A 218 -15.91 -14.06 -10.60
N ASP A 219 -14.85 -13.52 -10.03
CA ASP A 219 -14.08 -12.41 -10.63
C ASP A 219 -13.55 -12.78 -12.02
N GLU A 220 -13.01 -13.99 -12.19
CA GLU A 220 -12.60 -14.49 -13.50
C GLU A 220 -13.75 -14.58 -14.51
N LYS A 221 -14.94 -15.01 -14.05
CA LYS A 221 -16.14 -15.07 -14.90
C LYS A 221 -16.60 -13.67 -15.31
N LEU A 222 -16.57 -12.72 -14.38
CA LEU A 222 -16.92 -11.32 -14.65
C LEU A 222 -15.95 -10.69 -15.65
N LYS A 223 -14.64 -10.95 -15.51
CA LYS A 223 -13.62 -10.52 -16.48
C LYS A 223 -13.88 -11.09 -17.87
N LYS A 224 -14.18 -12.39 -17.99
CA LYS A 224 -14.53 -13.03 -19.27
C LYS A 224 -15.78 -12.42 -19.91
N LYS A 225 -16.84 -12.15 -19.12
CA LYS A 225 -18.07 -11.49 -19.60
C LYS A 225 -17.78 -10.08 -20.13
N LYS A 226 -16.99 -9.27 -19.41
CA LYS A 226 -16.60 -7.92 -19.85
C LYS A 226 -15.82 -7.94 -21.17
N CYS A 227 -14.89 -8.88 -21.35
CA CYS A 227 -14.17 -9.05 -22.61
C CYS A 227 -15.10 -9.41 -23.77
N GLN A 228 -16.08 -10.28 -23.56
CA GLN A 228 -17.05 -10.63 -24.60
C GLN A 228 -17.92 -9.44 -25.02
N VAL A 229 -18.42 -8.66 -24.06
CA VAL A 229 -19.21 -7.45 -24.36
C VAL A 229 -18.40 -6.44 -25.16
N ALA A 230 -17.12 -6.21 -24.81
CA ALA A 230 -16.24 -5.32 -25.56
C ALA A 230 -16.04 -5.77 -27.02
N LEU A 231 -15.92 -7.07 -27.27
CA LEU A 231 -15.81 -7.64 -28.62
C LEU A 231 -17.08 -7.42 -29.46
N TYR A 232 -18.28 -7.59 -28.87
CA TYR A 232 -19.55 -7.34 -29.56
C TYR A 232 -19.76 -5.86 -29.92
N VAL A 233 -19.34 -4.93 -29.04
CA VAL A 233 -19.44 -3.49 -29.30
C VAL A 233 -18.44 -3.04 -30.37
N ALA A 234 -17.24 -3.64 -30.43
CA ALA A 234 -16.26 -3.35 -31.48
C ALA A 234 -16.68 -3.88 -32.86
N GLY A 235 -17.34 -5.05 -32.92
CA GLY A 235 -17.77 -5.68 -34.17
C GLY A 235 -19.02 -5.07 -34.82
N SER A 236 -19.79 -4.26 -34.10
CA SER A 236 -21.04 -3.65 -34.61
C SER A 236 -20.83 -2.30 -35.32
N ASN A 237 -19.65 -1.68 -35.21
CA ASN A 237 -19.33 -0.41 -35.87
C ASN A 237 -18.78 -0.55 -37.31
N SER A 238 -18.68 -1.76 -37.87
CA SER A 238 -18.07 -1.99 -39.18
C SER A 238 -19.06 -2.24 -40.33
N HIS A 239 -20.38 -2.11 -40.13
CA HIS A 239 -21.38 -2.32 -41.20
C HIS A 239 -22.36 -1.15 -41.37
N LYS A 240 -21.90 -0.05 -41.98
CA LYS A 240 -22.79 0.85 -42.74
C LYS A 240 -22.04 1.66 -43.79
N GLY A 241 -22.26 1.32 -45.06
CA GLY A 241 -21.71 2.06 -46.20
C GLY A 241 -22.02 1.43 -47.55
N LYS A 242 -23.26 0.96 -47.78
CA LYS A 242 -23.72 0.48 -49.10
C LYS A 242 -23.90 1.71 -50.01
N LYS A 243 -22.93 2.00 -50.88
CA LYS A 243 -23.03 3.10 -51.85
C LYS A 243 -24.08 2.76 -52.92
N SER A 244 -25.12 3.60 -52.99
CA SER A 244 -26.13 3.61 -54.04
C SER A 244 -25.49 4.00 -55.39
N LYS A 245 -25.86 3.27 -56.46
CA LYS A 245 -25.51 3.58 -57.85
C LYS A 245 -26.45 4.66 -58.37
N THR A 246 -25.91 5.82 -58.75
CA THR A 246 -26.63 6.81 -59.55
C THR A 246 -26.06 6.83 -60.96
N TYR A 247 -26.89 6.44 -61.92
CA TYR A 247 -26.70 6.60 -63.35
C TYR A 247 -26.84 8.08 -63.74
N ILE A 248 -25.91 8.62 -64.53
CA ILE A 248 -26.16 9.78 -65.39
C ILE A 248 -25.55 9.48 -66.77
N ASN A 249 -26.41 9.29 -67.76
CA ASN A 249 -26.08 9.42 -69.17
C ASN A 249 -26.09 10.90 -69.56
N LYS A 250 -25.07 11.37 -70.28
CA LYS A 250 -25.21 12.42 -71.30
C LYS A 250 -24.10 12.31 -72.35
N VAL A 251 -24.56 12.22 -73.59
CA VAL A 251 -23.82 12.09 -74.86
C VAL A 251 -23.52 13.49 -75.41
N ALA A 252 -22.34 13.72 -76.02
CA ALA A 252 -22.18 14.26 -77.38
C ALA A 252 -20.74 14.73 -77.74
N HIS A 253 -20.20 14.08 -78.79
CA HIS A 253 -19.52 14.61 -79.99
C HIS A 253 -18.12 15.30 -80.02
N GLY A 254 -17.23 14.68 -80.82
CA GLY A 254 -16.20 15.28 -81.73
C GLY A 254 -14.88 15.72 -81.08
N THR A 255 -13.66 15.53 -81.60
CA THR A 255 -13.18 15.19 -82.96
C THR A 255 -11.67 14.88 -82.90
N THR A 256 -11.22 13.89 -83.69
CA THR A 256 -9.92 13.73 -84.42
C THR A 256 -8.53 14.07 -83.84
N LYS A 257 -7.67 13.02 -83.88
CA LYS A 257 -6.27 12.90 -84.37
C LYS A 257 -5.12 13.69 -83.70
N CYS A 258 -4.10 12.97 -83.20
CA CYS A 258 -2.77 12.89 -83.81
C CYS A 258 -1.98 11.67 -83.30
N ASN A 259 -1.03 11.18 -84.11
CA ASN A 259 -0.50 9.82 -84.14
C ASN A 259 1.04 9.88 -84.23
N THR A 260 1.77 9.17 -83.34
CA THR A 260 3.12 8.63 -83.61
C THR A 260 3.47 7.58 -82.52
N ARG A 261 3.53 6.26 -82.76
CA ARG A 261 4.63 5.45 -83.36
C ARG A 261 5.96 5.69 -82.60
N VAL A 262 6.72 4.73 -82.04
CA VAL A 262 7.13 3.36 -82.43
C VAL A 262 7.81 2.65 -81.23
N PHE A 263 7.61 1.32 -81.13
CA PHE A 263 8.49 0.20 -80.67
C PHE A 263 9.77 0.49 -79.84
N ARG A 264 10.19 -0.37 -78.89
CA ARG A 264 10.65 -1.75 -79.14
C ARG A 264 10.81 -2.57 -77.84
N LYS A 265 10.45 -3.86 -77.95
CA LYS A 265 10.82 -5.00 -77.09
C LYS A 265 12.33 -5.10 -76.85
N VAL A 266 12.75 -5.54 -75.65
CA VAL A 266 13.14 -6.94 -75.34
C VAL A 266 12.65 -7.24 -73.93
#